data_AF-A0A4S4LPS4-F1
#
_entry.id   AF-A0A4S4LPS4-F1
#
_cell.length_a   1.000
_cell.length_b   1.000
_cell.length_c   1.000
_cell.angle_alpha   90.00
_cell.angle_beta   90.00
_cell.angle_gamma   90.00
#
_symmetry.space_group_name_H-M   'P 1'
#
loop_
_entity.id
_entity.type
_entity.pdbx_description
1 polymer ?
#
loop_
_entity_poly.entity_id
_entity_poly.type
_entity_poly.pdbx_seq_one_letter_code
_entity_poly.pdbx_strand_id
1 'polypeptide(L)'
;MRALKPIRAGEQITMSYIGGPLVSRAERQEELQGKYAFTCACPACSSSLDEIQRSDGRRSILGTLKSDVDHDPAIRKWVADVSLQDDMFLAPYLRLMGYFEAETYADADAWPGVLQRLVKVYCALGNAEEARKVARKAACLTMVFTGDDGGWTKVADAPEKTTWWGLRAKAKEAARCANH
;
A
#
# COMPACT_ATOMS: atom_id res chain seq x y z
N MET A 1 9.46 -19.45 6.57
CA MET A 1 8.38 -18.72 7.27
C MET A 1 8.97 -17.42 7.82
N ARG A 2 8.26 -16.28 7.68
CA ARG A 2 8.71 -14.97 8.14
C ARG A 2 7.55 -14.26 8.85
N ALA A 3 7.84 -13.47 9.88
CA ALA A 3 6.83 -12.70 10.58
C ALA A 3 6.49 -11.43 9.80
N LEU A 4 5.20 -11.19 9.55
CA LEU A 4 4.70 -9.99 8.85
C LEU A 4 4.48 -8.79 9.79
N LYS A 5 4.51 -9.04 11.10
CA LYS A 5 4.32 -8.06 12.17
C LYS A 5 5.12 -8.50 13.41
N PRO A 6 5.41 -7.60 14.36
CA PRO A 6 5.94 -8.00 15.66
C PRO A 6 5.05 -9.04 16.34
N ILE A 7 5.65 -10.06 16.95
CA ILE A 7 4.96 -11.13 17.67
C ILE A 7 5.42 -11.08 19.12
N ARG A 8 4.49 -10.94 20.07
CA ARG A 8 4.83 -10.90 21.50
C ARG A 8 5.12 -12.31 22.04
N ALA A 9 5.90 -12.40 23.12
CA ALA A 9 6.09 -13.67 23.81
C ALA A 9 4.74 -14.25 24.26
N GLY A 10 4.47 -15.51 23.91
CA GLY A 10 3.20 -16.18 24.18
C GLY A 10 2.07 -15.88 23.18
N GLU A 11 2.26 -15.00 22.20
CA GLU A 11 1.28 -14.79 21.12
C GLU A 11 1.25 -16.00 20.16
N GLN A 12 0.05 -16.43 19.78
CA GLN A 12 -0.11 -17.51 18.79
C GLN A 12 0.42 -17.05 17.43
N ILE A 13 1.26 -17.88 16.81
CA ILE A 13 1.71 -17.68 15.43
C ILE A 13 0.63 -18.21 14.48
N THR A 14 0.17 -17.37 13.56
CA THR A 14 -0.87 -17.70 12.60
C THR A 14 -0.39 -17.50 11.17
N MET A 15 -0.93 -18.28 10.24
CA MET A 15 -0.76 -18.07 8.79
C MET A 15 -2.09 -18.34 8.06
N SER A 16 -2.27 -17.78 6.87
CA SER A 16 -3.45 -18.09 6.04
C SER A 16 -3.32 -19.49 5.46
N TYR A 17 -4.40 -20.28 5.55
CA TYR A 17 -4.49 -21.60 4.92
C TYR A 17 -5.08 -21.56 3.50
N ILE A 18 -5.65 -20.42 3.12
CA ILE A 18 -6.21 -20.18 1.80
C ILE A 18 -5.25 -19.33 0.98
N GLY A 19 -5.07 -19.70 -0.30
CA GLY A 19 -4.19 -19.01 -1.23
C GLY A 19 -4.78 -17.69 -1.76
N GLY A 20 -6.11 -17.59 -1.82
CA GLY A 20 -6.82 -16.39 -2.29
C GLY A 20 -7.65 -15.73 -1.19
N PRO A 21 -7.05 -15.05 -0.19
CA PRO A 21 -7.80 -14.46 0.92
C PRO A 21 -8.55 -13.16 0.56
N LEU A 22 -8.47 -12.70 -0.69
CA LEU A 22 -9.12 -11.48 -1.20
C LEU A 22 -10.54 -11.72 -1.74
N VAL A 23 -11.20 -12.77 -1.25
CA VAL A 23 -12.58 -13.12 -1.54
C VAL A 23 -13.48 -12.81 -0.34
N SER A 24 -14.81 -12.92 -0.50
CA SER A 24 -15.79 -12.62 0.55
C SER A 24 -15.68 -13.54 1.77
N ARG A 25 -16.27 -13.15 2.90
CA ARG A 25 -16.32 -13.99 4.10
C ARG A 25 -16.96 -15.34 3.81
N ALA A 26 -18.02 -15.35 3.01
CA ALA A 26 -18.72 -16.57 2.65
C ALA A 26 -17.79 -17.56 1.94
N GLU A 27 -17.09 -17.09 0.90
CA GLU A 27 -16.12 -17.90 0.14
C GLU A 27 -14.96 -18.39 1.02
N ARG A 28 -14.41 -17.52 1.88
CA ARG A 28 -13.35 -17.92 2.82
C ARG A 28 -13.82 -19.01 3.79
N GLN A 29 -15.04 -18.90 4.33
CA GLN A 29 -15.61 -19.90 5.24
C GLN A 29 -15.90 -21.21 4.52
N GLU A 30 -16.45 -21.16 3.31
CA GLU A 30 -16.71 -22.33 2.48
C GLU A 30 -15.42 -23.10 2.18
N GLU A 31 -14.35 -22.42 1.76
CA GLU A 31 -13.07 -23.07 1.49
C GLU A 31 -12.46 -23.68 2.76
N LEU A 32 -12.49 -22.96 3.89
CA LEU A 32 -11.93 -23.44 5.15
C LEU A 32 -12.72 -24.63 5.72
N GLN A 33 -14.05 -24.60 5.61
CA GLN A 33 -14.89 -25.72 5.99
C GLN A 33 -14.69 -26.93 5.08
N GLY A 34 -14.68 -26.73 3.76
CA GLY A 34 -14.53 -27.80 2.78
C GLY A 34 -13.16 -28.49 2.84
N LYS A 35 -12.08 -27.73 3.07
CA LYS A 35 -10.70 -28.28 3.06
C LYS A 35 -10.15 -28.64 4.43
N TYR A 36 -10.57 -27.92 5.48
CA TYR A 36 -9.95 -28.01 6.81
C TYR A 36 -10.97 -28.22 7.95
N ALA A 37 -12.26 -28.34 7.63
CA ALA A 37 -13.34 -28.66 8.58
C ALA A 37 -13.43 -27.74 9.81
N PHE A 38 -13.17 -26.44 9.64
CA PHE A 38 -13.34 -25.47 10.73
C PHE A 38 -13.96 -24.14 10.26
N THR A 39 -14.65 -23.47 11.20
CA THR A 39 -15.18 -22.11 10.99
C THR A 39 -14.13 -21.11 11.46
N CYS A 40 -13.70 -20.23 10.58
CA CYS A 40 -12.79 -19.17 10.96
C CYS A 40 -13.47 -18.17 11.90
N ALA A 41 -12.87 -17.93 13.06
CA ALA A 41 -13.32 -16.96 14.05
C ALA A 41 -12.37 -15.76 14.17
N CYS A 42 -11.56 -15.49 13.14
CA CYS A 42 -10.72 -14.29 13.14
C CYS A 42 -11.59 -13.02 13.14
N PRO A 43 -11.04 -11.85 13.54
CA PRO A 43 -11.80 -10.61 13.59
C PRO A 43 -12.54 -10.28 12.28
N ALA A 44 -11.95 -10.54 11.11
CA ALA A 44 -12.60 -10.31 9.82
C ALA A 44 -13.80 -11.24 9.54
N CYS A 45 -13.91 -12.36 10.25
CA CYS A 45 -14.98 -13.35 10.11
C CYS A 45 -16.00 -13.33 11.27
N SER A 46 -15.65 -12.73 12.41
CA SER A 46 -16.49 -12.67 13.62
C SER A 46 -17.03 -11.28 13.96
N SER A 47 -16.72 -10.26 13.15
CA SER A 47 -17.23 -8.89 13.36
C SER A 47 -18.73 -8.75 13.05
N SER A 48 -19.29 -7.56 13.27
CA SER A 48 -20.66 -7.24 12.89
C SER A 48 -20.89 -7.38 11.38
N LEU A 49 -22.15 -7.56 10.96
CA LEU A 49 -22.52 -7.68 9.54
C LEU A 49 -22.03 -6.49 8.72
N ASP A 50 -22.18 -5.27 9.22
CA ASP A 50 -21.69 -4.06 8.55
C ASP A 50 -20.17 -4.10 8.34
N GLU A 51 -19.40 -4.52 9.34
CA GLU A 51 -17.95 -4.58 9.21
C GLU A 51 -17.49 -5.73 8.32
N ILE A 52 -18.22 -6.85 8.31
CA ILE A 52 -18.00 -7.94 7.35
C ILE A 52 -18.21 -7.44 5.93
N GLN A 53 -19.30 -6.70 5.66
CA GLN A 53 -19.56 -6.14 4.34
C GLN A 53 -18.48 -5.14 3.91
N ARG A 54 -17.99 -4.29 4.83
CA ARG A 54 -16.86 -3.40 4.55
C ARG A 54 -15.58 -4.16 4.26
N SER A 55 -15.26 -5.19 5.06
CA SER A 55 -14.11 -6.07 4.83
C SER A 55 -14.18 -6.73 3.46
N ASP A 56 -15.33 -7.29 3.08
CA ASP A 56 -15.52 -7.94 1.79
C ASP A 56 -15.40 -6.93 0.63
N GLY A 57 -15.90 -5.70 0.81
CA GLY A 57 -15.68 -4.60 -0.14
C GLY A 57 -14.21 -4.22 -0.29
N ARG A 58 -13.47 -4.10 0.82
CA ARG A 58 -12.02 -3.82 0.79
C ARG A 58 -11.25 -4.93 0.09
N ARG A 59 -11.54 -6.19 0.42
CA ARG A 59 -10.91 -7.38 -0.19
C ARG A 59 -11.20 -7.48 -1.68
N SER A 60 -12.43 -7.23 -2.09
CA SER A 60 -12.81 -7.16 -3.50
C SER A 60 -11.98 -6.11 -4.25
N ILE A 61 -11.86 -4.89 -3.71
CA ILE A 61 -11.02 -3.84 -4.32
C ILE A 61 -9.56 -4.27 -4.41
N LEU A 62 -8.99 -4.80 -3.31
CA LEU A 62 -7.61 -5.27 -3.30
C LEU A 62 -7.38 -6.40 -4.32
N GLY A 63 -8.35 -7.30 -4.50
CA GLY A 63 -8.30 -8.39 -5.48
C GLY A 63 -8.26 -7.94 -6.93
N THR A 64 -8.62 -6.69 -7.21
CA THR A 64 -8.54 -6.09 -8.57
C THR A 64 -7.21 -5.41 -8.86
N LEU A 65 -6.34 -5.24 -7.85
CA LEU A 65 -5.06 -4.57 -8.03
C LEU A 65 -4.15 -5.42 -8.91
N LYS A 66 -3.66 -4.80 -10.00
CA LYS A 66 -2.64 -5.39 -10.88
C LYS A 66 -1.27 -4.85 -10.48
N SER A 67 -0.36 -5.74 -10.09
CA SER A 67 1.01 -5.41 -9.68
C SER A 67 1.83 -4.75 -10.80
N ASP A 68 1.54 -5.08 -12.06
CA ASP A 68 2.47 -4.84 -13.19
C ASP A 68 2.22 -3.54 -13.96
N VAL A 69 1.30 -2.68 -13.50
CA VAL A 69 1.03 -1.42 -14.19
C VAL A 69 2.15 -0.43 -13.89
N ASP A 70 2.83 0.09 -14.91
CA ASP A 70 3.71 1.25 -14.79
C ASP A 70 2.89 2.54 -14.71
N HIS A 71 2.96 3.24 -13.57
CA HIS A 71 2.24 4.51 -13.36
C HIS A 71 3.14 5.74 -13.50
N ASP A 72 4.43 5.58 -13.76
CA ASP A 72 5.33 6.71 -13.90
C ASP A 72 4.87 7.67 -15.01
N PRO A 73 4.39 7.22 -16.18
CA PRO A 73 3.85 8.12 -17.19
C PRO A 73 2.68 8.97 -16.67
N ALA A 74 1.78 8.38 -15.88
CA ALA A 74 0.63 9.09 -15.33
C ALA A 74 1.04 10.12 -14.27
N ILE A 75 1.96 9.75 -13.37
CA ILE A 75 2.50 10.67 -12.36
C ILE A 75 3.28 11.80 -13.04
N ARG A 76 4.05 11.53 -14.10
CA ARG A 76 4.77 12.58 -14.86
C ARG A 76 3.81 13.56 -15.53
N LYS A 77 2.73 13.07 -16.15
CA LYS A 77 1.68 13.93 -16.71
C LYS A 77 1.08 14.83 -15.64
N TRP A 78 0.78 14.27 -14.47
CA TRP A 78 0.32 15.06 -13.33
C TRP A 78 1.34 16.07 -12.86
N VAL A 79 2.62 15.71 -12.71
CA VAL A 79 3.68 16.66 -12.34
C VAL A 79 3.70 17.87 -13.27
N ALA A 80 3.53 17.65 -14.58
CA ALA A 80 3.53 18.70 -15.58
C ALA A 80 2.24 19.55 -15.60
N ASP A 81 1.09 18.92 -15.34
CA ASP A 81 -0.21 19.61 -15.30
C ASP A 81 -0.49 20.18 -13.90
N VAL A 82 -0.07 21.43 -13.71
CA VAL A 82 -0.23 22.16 -12.45
C VAL A 82 -1.67 22.55 -12.14
N SER A 83 -2.60 22.40 -13.09
CA SER A 83 -4.03 22.69 -12.87
C SER A 83 -4.73 21.60 -12.06
N LEU A 84 -4.19 20.39 -12.07
CA LEU A 84 -4.71 19.26 -11.31
C LEU A 84 -4.45 19.42 -9.81
N GLN A 85 -5.23 18.73 -8.97
CA GLN A 85 -5.06 18.76 -7.52
C GLN A 85 -3.83 17.97 -7.06
N ASP A 86 -3.25 18.37 -5.93
CA ASP A 86 -2.02 17.72 -5.41
C ASP A 86 -2.28 16.34 -4.81
N ASP A 87 -3.49 16.11 -4.32
CA ASP A 87 -3.90 14.87 -3.66
C ASP A 87 -4.46 13.82 -4.64
N MET A 88 -4.59 14.14 -5.93
CA MET A 88 -5.15 13.24 -6.94
C MET A 88 -4.47 11.86 -6.96
N PHE A 89 -3.14 11.82 -6.76
CA PHE A 89 -2.38 10.58 -6.63
C PHE A 89 -2.04 10.23 -5.17
N LEU A 90 -2.46 11.01 -4.17
CA LEU A 90 -2.31 10.64 -2.77
C LEU A 90 -3.54 9.88 -2.27
N ALA A 91 -4.72 10.47 -2.43
CA ALA A 91 -5.95 9.95 -1.83
C ALA A 91 -6.28 8.49 -2.22
N PRO A 92 -6.16 8.06 -3.50
CA PRO A 92 -6.42 6.67 -3.87
C PRO A 92 -5.42 5.70 -3.24
N TYR A 93 -4.13 6.02 -3.25
CA TYR A 93 -3.11 5.10 -2.75
C TYR A 93 -3.00 5.08 -1.22
N LEU A 94 -3.30 6.20 -0.56
CA LEU A 94 -3.47 6.22 0.90
C LEU A 94 -4.65 5.36 1.33
N ARG A 95 -5.76 5.41 0.59
CA ARG A 95 -6.92 4.54 0.81
C ARG A 95 -6.57 3.07 0.63
N LEU A 96 -5.88 2.71 -0.45
CA LEU A 96 -5.42 1.34 -0.68
C LEU A 96 -4.47 0.86 0.42
N MET A 97 -3.50 1.69 0.83
CA MET A 97 -2.62 1.39 1.96
C MET A 97 -3.43 1.12 3.24
N GLY A 98 -4.44 1.93 3.53
CA GLY A 98 -5.33 1.71 4.67
C GLY A 98 -6.14 0.42 4.56
N TYR A 99 -6.55 0.02 3.35
CA TYR A 99 -7.23 -1.27 3.14
C TYR A 99 -6.31 -2.45 3.40
N PHE A 100 -5.07 -2.41 2.93
CA PHE A 100 -4.11 -3.47 3.24
C PHE A 100 -3.86 -3.62 4.74
N GLU A 101 -3.71 -2.51 5.45
CA GLU A 101 -3.54 -2.51 6.91
C GLU A 101 -4.76 -3.10 7.62
N ALA A 102 -5.97 -2.63 7.27
CA ALA A 102 -7.21 -3.09 7.87
C ALA A 102 -7.45 -4.60 7.64
N GLU A 103 -7.09 -5.10 6.46
CA GLU A 103 -7.28 -6.51 6.13
C GLU A 103 -6.14 -7.42 6.60
N THR A 104 -5.11 -6.85 7.25
CA THR A 104 -3.86 -7.54 7.63
C THR A 104 -3.26 -8.35 6.48
N TYR A 105 -3.53 -7.89 5.25
CA TYR A 105 -3.15 -8.58 4.04
C TYR A 105 -1.79 -8.07 3.59
N ALA A 106 -0.81 -8.96 3.55
CA ALA A 106 0.54 -8.65 3.13
C ALA A 106 0.87 -9.51 1.91
N ASP A 107 0.88 -8.86 0.76
CA ASP A 107 1.17 -9.45 -0.54
C ASP A 107 2.42 -8.80 -1.14
N ALA A 108 3.36 -9.63 -1.57
CA ALA A 108 4.65 -9.18 -2.05
C ALA A 108 4.57 -8.46 -3.40
N ASP A 109 3.51 -8.67 -4.18
CA ASP A 109 3.37 -8.11 -5.52
C ASP A 109 2.59 -6.79 -5.51
N ALA A 110 1.57 -6.66 -4.65
CA ALA A 110 0.70 -5.49 -4.62
C ALA A 110 1.21 -4.35 -3.71
N TRP A 111 1.75 -4.66 -2.52
CA TRP A 111 2.21 -3.64 -1.56
C TRP A 111 3.34 -2.75 -2.11
N PRO A 112 4.41 -3.30 -2.72
CA PRO A 112 5.51 -2.48 -3.22
C PRO A 112 5.04 -1.47 -4.27
N GLY A 113 4.07 -1.88 -5.09
CA GLY A 113 3.47 -0.99 -6.08
C GLY A 113 2.82 0.23 -5.44
N VAL A 114 1.94 0.03 -4.45
CA VAL A 114 1.24 1.14 -3.78
C VAL A 114 2.22 2.07 -3.07
N LEU A 115 3.19 1.51 -2.33
CA LEU A 115 4.15 2.30 -1.57
C LEU A 115 5.10 3.08 -2.48
N GLN A 116 5.58 2.47 -3.57
CA GLN A 116 6.44 3.17 -4.52
C GLN A 116 5.77 4.40 -5.10
N ARG A 117 4.48 4.30 -5.44
CA ARG A 117 3.71 5.40 -6.00
C ARG A 117 3.53 6.52 -4.98
N LEU A 118 3.16 6.20 -3.73
CA LEU A 118 3.08 7.19 -2.64
C LEU A 118 4.42 7.91 -2.41
N VAL A 119 5.54 7.18 -2.36
CA VAL A 119 6.87 7.79 -2.19
C VAL A 119 7.19 8.73 -3.35
N LYS A 120 6.96 8.32 -4.60
CA LYS A 120 7.20 9.19 -5.78
C LYS A 120 6.36 10.47 -5.72
N VAL A 121 5.09 10.37 -5.33
CA VAL A 121 4.19 11.52 -5.22
C VAL A 121 4.64 12.46 -4.11
N TYR A 122 4.95 11.95 -2.91
CA TYR A 122 5.48 12.80 -1.83
C TYR A 122 6.83 13.44 -2.18
N CYS A 123 7.74 12.71 -2.84
CA CYS A 123 8.98 13.27 -3.35
C CYS A 123 8.71 14.38 -4.38
N ALA A 124 7.79 14.17 -5.33
CA ALA A 124 7.42 15.17 -6.33
C ALA A 124 6.87 16.46 -5.70
N LEU A 125 6.13 16.34 -4.60
CA LEU A 125 5.63 17.47 -3.81
C LEU A 125 6.69 18.12 -2.92
N GLY A 126 7.88 17.51 -2.77
CA GLY A 126 8.92 17.98 -1.85
C GLY A 126 8.56 17.75 -0.37
N ASN A 127 7.63 16.84 -0.07
CA ASN A 127 7.25 16.50 1.30
C ASN A 127 8.17 15.41 1.84
N ALA A 128 9.28 15.83 2.46
CA ALA A 128 10.26 14.90 3.02
C ALA A 128 9.63 13.99 4.09
N GLU A 129 8.92 14.56 5.06
CA GLU A 129 8.40 13.83 6.22
C GLU A 129 7.57 12.60 5.82
N GLU A 130 6.56 12.81 4.96
CA GLU A 130 5.71 11.72 4.50
C GLU A 130 6.45 10.77 3.54
N ALA A 131 7.35 11.29 2.69
CA ALA A 131 8.19 10.43 1.85
C ALA A 131 9.04 9.47 2.69
N ARG A 132 9.66 9.95 3.78
CA ARG A 132 10.45 9.12 4.70
C ARG A 132 9.57 8.07 5.38
N LYS A 133 8.40 8.46 5.87
CA LYS A 133 7.47 7.57 6.57
C LYS A 133 7.02 6.41 5.68
N VAL A 134 6.61 6.70 4.45
CA VAL A 134 6.17 5.67 3.49
C VAL A 134 7.37 4.82 3.04
N ALA A 135 8.53 5.42 2.77
CA ALA A 135 9.73 4.69 2.36
C ALA A 135 10.22 3.71 3.45
N ARG A 136 10.18 4.10 4.74
CA ARG A 136 10.51 3.18 5.85
C ARG A 136 9.56 1.99 5.92
N LYS A 137 8.26 2.22 5.67
CA LYS A 137 7.29 1.14 5.60
C LYS A 137 7.56 0.21 4.43
N ALA A 138 7.94 0.76 3.28
CA ALA A 138 8.37 -0.02 2.12
C ALA A 138 9.62 -0.85 2.44
N ALA A 139 10.64 -0.26 3.07
CA ALA A 139 11.84 -0.97 3.51
C ALA A 139 11.50 -2.16 4.42
N CYS A 140 10.64 -1.94 5.43
CA CYS A 140 10.23 -2.99 6.36
C CYS A 140 9.52 -4.15 5.64
N LEU A 141 8.52 -3.84 4.78
CA LEU A 141 7.75 -4.86 4.09
C LEU A 141 8.58 -5.60 3.03
N THR A 142 9.40 -4.89 2.26
CA THR A 142 10.30 -5.52 1.28
C THR A 142 11.29 -6.44 2.00
N MET A 143 11.90 -6.00 3.10
CA MET A 143 12.78 -6.85 3.92
C MET A 143 12.07 -8.12 4.41
N VAL A 144 10.82 -7.98 4.84
CA VAL A 144 10.00 -9.12 5.28
C VAL A 144 9.70 -10.08 4.11
N PHE A 145 9.47 -9.60 2.90
CA PHE A 145 9.13 -10.46 1.76
C PHE A 145 10.35 -11.09 1.09
N THR A 146 11.41 -10.31 0.86
CA THR A 146 12.55 -10.70 0.00
C THR A 146 13.81 -10.99 0.81
N GLY A 147 13.93 -10.47 2.04
CA GLY A 147 15.17 -10.47 2.82
C GLY A 147 16.13 -9.32 2.47
N ASP A 148 15.70 -8.37 1.66
CA ASP A 148 16.43 -7.15 1.28
C ASP A 148 15.49 -5.95 1.36
N ASP A 149 15.99 -4.74 1.64
CA ASP A 149 15.12 -3.56 1.77
C ASP A 149 14.76 -2.89 0.43
N GLY A 150 15.26 -3.40 -0.69
CA GLY A 150 15.02 -2.85 -2.03
C GLY A 150 15.61 -1.44 -2.25
N GLY A 151 16.54 -1.01 -1.39
CA GLY A 151 17.08 0.35 -1.38
C GLY A 151 16.14 1.39 -0.76
N TRP A 152 15.02 0.97 -0.15
CA TRP A 152 14.05 1.89 0.44
C TRP A 152 14.60 2.67 1.65
N THR A 153 15.53 2.11 2.43
CA THR A 153 16.17 2.84 3.54
C THR A 153 16.96 4.03 3.00
N LYS A 154 17.69 3.86 1.88
CA LYS A 154 18.40 4.97 1.23
C LYS A 154 17.46 6.08 0.78
N VAL A 155 16.28 5.71 0.25
CA VAL A 155 15.23 6.68 -0.12
C VAL A 155 14.64 7.36 1.12
N ALA A 156 14.45 6.63 2.22
CA ALA A 156 13.95 7.19 3.47
C ALA A 156 14.96 8.15 4.14
N ASP A 157 16.26 7.88 4.04
CA ASP A 157 17.26 8.75 4.66
C ASP A 157 17.45 10.05 3.88
N ALA A 158 17.36 9.99 2.54
CA ALA A 158 17.58 11.12 1.66
C ALA A 158 16.57 11.16 0.49
N PRO A 159 15.27 11.38 0.75
CA PRO A 159 14.25 11.47 -0.31
C PRO A 159 14.55 12.59 -1.32
N GLU A 160 15.28 13.62 -0.90
CA GLU A 160 15.71 14.73 -1.74
C GLU A 160 16.74 14.38 -2.81
N LYS A 161 17.41 13.23 -2.66
CA LYS A 161 18.36 12.71 -3.67
C LYS A 161 17.66 11.90 -4.77
N THR A 162 16.35 11.69 -4.67
CA THR A 162 15.59 10.98 -5.71
C THR A 162 15.42 11.85 -6.94
N THR A 163 15.31 11.22 -8.12
CA THR A 163 15.01 11.92 -9.38
C THR A 163 13.61 12.53 -9.44
N TRP A 164 12.77 12.22 -8.44
CA TRP A 164 11.42 12.76 -8.29
C TRP A 164 11.36 14.00 -7.41
N TRP A 165 12.43 14.34 -6.69
CA TRP A 165 12.37 15.38 -5.68
C TRP A 165 11.98 16.76 -6.23
N GLY A 166 10.91 17.31 -5.66
CA GLY A 166 10.42 18.66 -5.92
C GLY A 166 9.97 18.90 -7.36
N LEU A 167 9.79 17.87 -8.20
CA LEU A 167 9.43 18.06 -9.60
C LEU A 167 8.12 18.86 -9.75
N ARG A 168 7.12 18.57 -8.92
CA ARG A 168 5.84 19.28 -8.97
C ARG A 168 5.90 20.66 -8.31
N ALA A 169 6.66 20.79 -7.23
CA ALA A 169 6.90 22.10 -6.61
C ALA A 169 7.53 23.08 -7.62
N LYS A 170 8.58 22.64 -8.33
CA LYS A 170 9.25 23.42 -9.39
C LYS A 170 8.32 23.74 -10.56
N ALA A 171 7.49 22.79 -11.00
CA ALA A 171 6.53 23.04 -12.08
C ALA A 171 5.52 24.14 -11.70
N LYS A 172 5.03 24.14 -10.45
CA LYS A 172 4.15 25.19 -9.94
C LYS A 172 4.83 26.55 -9.84
N GLU A 173 6.08 26.58 -9.39
CA GLU A 173 6.88 27.81 -9.35
C GLU A 173 7.06 28.41 -10.75
N ALA A 174 7.44 27.58 -11.73
CA ALA A 174 7.61 28.02 -13.12
C ALA A 174 6.31 28.58 -13.72
N ALA A 175 5.16 27.93 -13.47
CA ALA A 175 3.86 28.40 -13.94
C ALA A 175 3.42 29.73 -13.28
N ARG A 176 3.83 29.99 -12.04
CA ARG A 176 3.57 31.27 -11.36
C ARG A 176 4.39 32.41 -11.96
N CYS A 177 5.66 32.16 -12.27
CA CYS A 177 6.55 33.15 -12.91
C CYS A 177 6.16 33.47 -14.35
N ALA A 178 5.58 32.53 -15.09
CA ALA A 178 5.12 32.76 -16.47
C ALA A 178 3.84 33.62 -16.56
N ASN A 179 3.13 33.81 -15.45
CA ASN A 179 1.90 34.60 -15.38
C ASN A 179 2.12 36.01 -14.77
N HIS A 180 3.37 36.42 -14.52
CA HIS A 180 3.78 37.77 -14.10
C HIS A 180 4.61 38.42 -15.21
#